data_AF-E0LSW4-F1
#
_entry.id   AF-E0LSW4-F1
#
_cell.length_a   1.000
_cell.length_b   1.000
_cell.length_c   1.000
_cell.angle_alpha   90.00
_cell.angle_beta   90.00
_cell.angle_gamma   90.00
#
_symmetry.space_group_name_H-M   'P 1'
#
loop_
_entity.id
_entity.type
_entity.pdbx_description
1 polymer ?
#
loop_
_entity_poly.entity_id
_entity_poly.type
_entity_poly.pdbx_seq_one_letter_code
_entity_poly.pdbx_strand_id
1 'polypeptide(L)'
;MFNVSATYSAEAVECLYEVIDILNLKGARCHVIFDSQASRAAVIEADTIEELGEMRHPVLAVLELERVTSINTILRIKSFWTDPEGVRPDVEPGSLAKALYKALTIKKQITLVGL
;
A
#
# COMPACT_ATOMS: atom_id res chain seq x y z
N MET A 1 11.38 7.42 -12.68
CA MET A 1 10.08 6.87 -13.09
C MET A 1 9.65 5.90 -12.00
N PHE A 2 8.52 6.16 -11.34
CA PHE A 2 7.98 5.29 -10.29
C PHE A 2 7.43 4.03 -10.98
N ASN A 3 8.17 2.92 -10.94
CA ASN A 3 7.75 1.67 -11.57
C ASN A 3 7.01 0.84 -10.53
N VAL A 4 5.69 0.93 -10.54
CA VAL A 4 4.83 0.17 -9.62
C VAL A 4 4.40 -1.11 -10.30
N SER A 5 4.68 -2.24 -9.66
CA SER A 5 4.14 -3.52 -10.08
C SER A 5 2.67 -3.61 -9.66
N ALA A 6 1.80 -4.06 -10.56
CA ALA A 6 0.40 -4.33 -10.27
C ALA A 6 0.20 -5.53 -9.33
N THR A 7 1.23 -6.35 -9.14
CA THR A 7 1.23 -7.50 -8.22
C THR A 7 2.52 -7.53 -7.39
N TYR A 8 2.44 -7.97 -6.14
CA TYR A 8 3.60 -8.26 -5.28
C TYR A 8 3.65 -9.75 -4.95
N SER A 9 4.83 -10.37 -5.01
CA SER A 9 5.02 -11.76 -4.56
C SER A 9 4.63 -11.89 -3.09
N ALA A 10 3.93 -12.98 -2.74
CA ALA A 10 3.56 -13.27 -1.36
C ALA A 10 4.79 -13.32 -0.44
N GLU A 11 5.87 -13.94 -0.91
CA GLU A 11 7.12 -14.04 -0.16
C GLU A 11 7.74 -12.64 0.10
N ALA A 12 7.71 -11.76 -0.90
CA ALA A 12 8.21 -10.40 -0.75
C ALA A 12 7.36 -9.58 0.23
N VAL A 13 6.04 -9.75 0.22
CA VAL A 13 5.14 -9.11 1.19
C VAL A 13 5.47 -9.57 2.61
N GLU A 14 5.62 -10.87 2.83
CA GLU A 14 5.94 -11.42 4.15
C GLU A 14 7.33 -11.00 4.67
N CYS A 15 8.32 -10.90 3.79
CA CYS A 15 9.69 -10.56 4.18
C CYS A 15 9.94 -9.06 4.37
N LEU A 16 9.35 -8.21 3.52
CA LEU A 16 9.71 -6.79 3.43
C LEU A 16 8.66 -5.86 4.03
N TYR A 17 7.42 -6.32 4.16
CA TYR A 17 6.30 -5.49 4.57
C TYR A 17 5.73 -5.94 5.90
N GLU A 18 5.30 -4.95 6.68
CA GLU A 18 4.45 -5.18 7.82
C GLU A 18 3.00 -4.92 7.43
N VAL A 19 2.09 -5.85 7.78
CA VAL A 19 0.64 -5.62 7.67
C VAL A 19 0.21 -4.72 8.84
N ILE A 20 -0.17 -3.49 8.53
CA ILE A 20 -0.50 -2.47 9.53
C ILE A 20 -2.00 -2.28 9.75
N ASP A 21 -2.81 -2.67 8.77
CA ASP A 21 -4.27 -2.66 8.90
C ASP A 21 -4.91 -3.69 7.95
N ILE A 22 -6.14 -4.08 8.27
CA ILE A 22 -6.94 -5.00 7.45
C ILE A 22 -8.28 -4.33 7.18
N LEU A 23 -8.67 -4.29 5.92
CA LEU A 23 -9.88 -3.60 5.48
C LEU A 23 -10.66 -4.46 4.51
N ASN A 24 -11.99 -4.37 4.60
CA ASN A 24 -12.88 -5.07 3.69
C ASN A 24 -13.39 -4.08 2.65
N LEU A 25 -12.93 -4.23 1.41
CA LEU A 25 -13.37 -3.42 0.28
C LEU A 25 -14.29 -4.26 -0.60
N LYS A 26 -15.56 -3.88 -0.65
CA LYS A 26 -16.54 -4.46 -1.59
C LYS A 26 -16.56 -6.00 -1.56
N GLY A 27 -16.46 -6.56 -0.36
CA GLY A 27 -16.50 -8.01 -0.12
C GLY A 27 -15.15 -8.73 -0.19
N ALA A 28 -14.07 -8.10 -0.64
CA ALA A 28 -12.73 -8.67 -0.45
C ALA A 28 -12.08 -8.15 0.82
N ARG A 29 -11.28 -9.03 1.41
CA ARG A 29 -10.32 -8.67 2.43
C ARG A 29 -9.06 -8.14 1.76
N CYS A 30 -8.64 -6.96 2.17
CA CYS A 30 -7.42 -6.32 1.71
C CYS A 30 -6.53 -6.02 2.91
N HIS A 31 -5.23 -6.06 2.70
CA HIS A 31 -4.22 -5.73 3.68
C HIS A 31 -3.58 -4.39 3.33
N VAL A 32 -3.44 -3.53 4.34
CA VAL A 32 -2.59 -2.35 4.25
C VAL A 32 -1.21 -2.75 4.74
N ILE A 33 -0.25 -2.62 3.85
CA ILE A 33 1.13 -3.03 4.10
C ILE A 33 2.05 -1.80 4.11
N PHE A 34 3.09 -1.84 4.93
CA PHE A 34 4.06 -0.76 5.05
C PHE A 34 5.48 -1.31 5.15
N ASP A 35 6.34 -0.79 4.30
CA ASP A 35 7.79 -0.97 4.34
C ASP A 35 8.40 0.32 4.92
N SER A 36 8.88 0.20 6.15
CA SER A 36 9.50 1.33 6.86
C SER A 36 10.83 1.75 6.23
N GLN A 37 11.59 0.82 5.65
CA GLN A 37 12.91 1.08 5.06
C GLN A 37 12.76 1.85 3.75
N ALA A 38 11.88 1.37 2.86
CA ALA A 38 11.57 2.03 1.60
C ALA A 38 10.63 3.24 1.77
N SER A 39 10.07 3.47 2.96
CA SER A 39 9.05 4.51 3.21
C SER A 39 7.88 4.38 2.22
N ARG A 40 7.36 3.16 2.07
CA ARG A 40 6.32 2.83 1.10
C ARG A 40 5.16 2.14 1.79
N ALA A 41 3.94 2.56 1.48
CA ALA A 41 2.73 1.87 1.90
C ALA A 41 1.94 1.39 0.69
N ALA A 42 1.23 0.29 0.80
CA ALA A 42 0.37 -0.20 -0.27
C ALA A 42 -0.90 -0.87 0.30
N VAL A 43 -1.94 -0.92 -0.52
CA VAL A 43 -3.12 -1.75 -0.29
C VAL A 43 -3.06 -2.90 -1.26
N ILE A 44 -3.11 -4.12 -0.75
CA ILE A 44 -3.11 -5.35 -1.54
C ILE A 44 -4.34 -6.19 -1.20
N GLU A 45 -4.80 -7.03 -2.12
CA GLU A 45 -5.77 -8.06 -1.76
C GLU A 45 -5.11 -9.14 -0.90
N ALA A 46 -5.85 -9.65 0.09
CA ALA A 46 -5.36 -10.72 0.94
C ALA A 46 -5.30 -12.05 0.18
N ASP A 47 -6.23 -12.24 -0.77
CA ASP A 47 -6.22 -13.39 -1.66
C ASP A 47 -5.12 -13.24 -2.72
N THR A 48 -4.38 -14.31 -2.94
CA THR A 48 -3.30 -14.36 -3.94
C THR A 48 -3.80 -14.98 -5.23
N ILE A 49 -3.23 -14.50 -6.34
CA ILE A 49 -3.40 -15.09 -7.67
C ILE A 49 -2.09 -15.75 -8.10
N GLU A 50 -2.19 -16.86 -8.83
CA GLU A 50 -1.01 -17.47 -9.46
C GLU A 50 -0.67 -16.70 -10.73
N GLU A 51 0.51 -16.09 -10.77
CA GLU A 51 1.03 -15.37 -11.93
C GLU A 51 2.45 -15.86 -12.20
N LEU A 52 2.67 -16.41 -13.40
CA LEU A 52 3.95 -16.99 -13.83
C LEU A 52 4.50 -18.09 -12.88
N GLY A 53 3.61 -18.82 -12.21
CA GLY A 53 3.97 -19.89 -11.26
C GLY A 53 4.34 -19.41 -9.86
N GLU A 54 4.16 -18.12 -9.58
CA GLU A 54 4.33 -17.53 -8.24
C GLU A 54 2.98 -17.06 -7.69
N MET A 55 2.75 -17.25 -6.39
CA MET A 55 1.59 -16.68 -5.71
C MET A 55 1.85 -15.19 -5.45
N ARG A 56 1.01 -14.32 -6.00
CA ARG A 56 1.16 -12.87 -5.90
C ARG A 56 -0.12 -12.22 -5.39
N HIS A 57 0.03 -11.20 -4.55
CA HIS A 57 -1.04 -10.34 -4.11
C HIS A 57 -1.27 -9.23 -5.15
N PRO A 58 -2.50 -9.08 -5.68
CA PRO A 58 -2.89 -7.91 -6.45
C PRO A 58 -2.72 -6.63 -5.64
N VAL A 59 -2.13 -5.60 -6.25
CA VAL A 59 -1.89 -4.29 -5.64
C VAL A 59 -2.98 -3.33 -6.11
N LEU A 60 -3.77 -2.81 -5.17
CA LEU A 60 -4.86 -1.88 -5.46
C LEU A 60 -4.37 -0.43 -5.48
N ALA A 61 -3.47 -0.09 -4.56
CA ALA A 61 -2.87 1.24 -4.48
C ALA A 61 -1.49 1.21 -3.83
N VAL A 62 -0.64 2.15 -4.21
CA VAL A 62 0.69 2.35 -3.63
C VAL A 62 0.88 3.83 -3.32
N LEU A 63 1.39 4.09 -2.12
CA LEU A 63 1.77 5.40 -1.64
C LEU A 63 3.28 5.42 -1.42
N GLU A 64 3.97 6.23 -2.21
CA GLU A 64 5.39 6.50 -2.04
C GLU A 64 5.57 7.70 -1.13
N LEU A 65 6.44 7.55 -0.12
CA LEU A 65 6.73 8.59 0.84
C LEU A 65 8.22 8.96 0.82
N GLU A 66 8.51 10.18 1.23
CA GLU A 66 9.85 10.71 1.40
C GLU A 66 10.05 11.16 2.85
N ARG A 67 11.18 10.81 3.48
CA ARG A 67 11.51 11.30 4.82
C ARG A 67 11.96 12.76 4.72
N VAL A 68 11.23 13.67 5.37
CA VAL A 68 11.51 15.11 5.30
C VAL A 68 12.58 15.55 6.31
N THR A 69 12.76 14.79 7.39
CA THR A 69 13.69 15.13 8.47
C THR A 69 14.37 13.88 9.00
N SER A 70 15.39 14.04 9.85
CA SER A 70 15.98 12.93 10.62
C SER A 70 15.01 12.32 11.64
N ILE A 71 13.79 12.86 11.77
CA ILE A 71 12.73 12.30 12.60
C ILE A 71 11.91 11.34 11.74
N ASN A 72 12.09 10.03 11.98
CA ASN A 72 11.46 8.94 11.22
C ASN A 72 9.92 8.93 11.23
N THR A 73 9.28 9.79 12.02
CA THR A 73 7.82 9.85 12.17
C THR A 73 7.16 10.88 11.23
N ILE A 74 7.92 11.70 10.50
CA ILE A 74 7.36 12.68 9.54
C ILE A 74 7.72 12.26 8.13
N LEU A 75 6.70 11.85 7.37
CA LEU A 75 6.84 11.39 5.99
C LEU A 75 6.05 12.31 5.06
N ARG A 76 6.67 12.72 3.95
CA ARG A 76 6.02 13.50 2.90
C ARG A 76 5.44 12.59 1.83
N ILE A 77 4.23 12.86 1.38
CA ILE A 77 3.66 12.17 0.23
C ILE A 77 4.39 12.62 -1.02
N LYS A 78 5.02 11.66 -1.72
CA LYS A 78 5.76 11.91 -2.96
C LYS A 78 4.92 11.55 -4.18
N SER A 79 4.31 10.39 -4.16
CA SER A 79 3.43 9.94 -5.24
C SER A 79 2.38 8.98 -4.72
N PHE A 80 1.23 8.96 -5.40
CA PHE A 80 0.16 8.01 -5.16
C PHE A 80 -0.20 7.36 -6.49
N TRP A 81 -0.23 6.04 -6.50
CA TRP A 81 -0.61 5.23 -7.64
C TRP A 81 -1.76 4.31 -7.25
N THR A 82 -2.63 4.04 -8.21
CA THR A 82 -3.77 3.13 -8.10
C THR A 82 -3.86 2.37 -9.42
N ASP A 83 -4.39 1.16 -9.38
CA ASP A 83 -4.64 0.40 -10.61
C ASP A 83 -6.09 0.65 -11.09
N PRO A 84 -6.32 1.51 -12.10
CA PRO A 84 -7.67 1.79 -12.59
C PRO A 84 -8.30 0.62 -13.35
N GLU A 85 -7.49 -0.30 -13.88
CA GLU A 85 -7.93 -1.48 -14.63
C GLU A 85 -7.70 -2.79 -13.87
N GLY A 86 -7.30 -2.67 -12.60
CA GLY A 86 -6.90 -3.79 -11.76
C GLY A 86 -8.06 -4.67 -11.32
N VAL A 87 -7.79 -5.51 -10.32
CA VAL A 87 -8.75 -6.49 -9.78
C VAL A 87 -10.02 -5.82 -9.22
N ARG A 88 -9.96 -4.52 -8.88
CA ARG A 88 -11.10 -3.74 -8.34
C ARG A 88 -11.21 -2.34 -8.94
N PRO A 89 -11.70 -2.21 -10.18
CA PRO A 89 -11.93 -0.91 -10.79
C PRO A 89 -13.10 -0.15 -10.14
N ASP A 90 -13.94 -0.85 -9.36
CA ASP A 90 -15.10 -0.28 -8.66
C ASP A 90 -14.74 0.43 -7.34
N VAL A 91 -13.50 0.31 -6.88
CA VAL A 91 -13.01 0.97 -5.67
C VAL A 91 -12.45 2.35 -6.03
N GLU A 92 -13.04 3.40 -5.46
CA GLU A 92 -12.59 4.76 -5.71
C GLU A 92 -11.16 5.00 -5.17
N PRO A 93 -10.25 5.58 -5.97
CA PRO A 93 -8.86 5.85 -5.55
C PRO A 93 -8.76 6.68 -4.26
N GLY A 94 -9.67 7.63 -4.07
CA GLY A 94 -9.72 8.46 -2.86
C GLY A 94 -9.98 7.65 -1.58
N SER A 95 -10.74 6.55 -1.68
CA SER A 95 -10.99 5.65 -0.55
C SER A 95 -9.74 4.86 -0.17
N LEU A 96 -8.96 4.42 -1.16
CA LEU A 96 -7.67 3.74 -0.96
C LEU A 96 -6.63 4.67 -0.34
N ALA A 97 -6.50 5.90 -0.87
CA ALA A 97 -5.60 6.91 -0.31
C ALA A 97 -5.95 7.21 1.17
N LYS A 98 -7.24 7.42 1.47
CA LYS A 98 -7.71 7.66 2.83
C LYS A 98 -7.42 6.49 3.77
N ALA A 99 -7.57 5.25 3.30
CA ALA A 99 -7.24 4.06 4.07
C ALA A 99 -5.74 4.02 4.41
N LEU A 100 -4.87 4.28 3.42
CA LEU A 100 -3.42 4.35 3.62
C LEU A 100 -3.04 5.43 4.63
N TYR A 101 -3.58 6.65 4.47
CA TYR A 101 -3.29 7.74 5.40
C TYR A 101 -3.72 7.42 6.82
N LYS A 102 -4.94 6.89 6.97
CA LYS A 102 -5.49 6.50 8.27
C LYS A 102 -4.64 5.41 8.92
N ALA A 103 -4.25 4.39 8.18
CA ALA A 103 -3.42 3.30 8.71
C ALA A 103 -2.06 3.81 9.17
N LEU A 104 -1.37 4.62 8.35
CA LEU A 104 -0.06 5.18 8.70
C LEU A 104 -0.14 6.11 9.93
N THR A 105 -1.13 7.00 9.99
CA THR A 105 -1.26 7.94 11.11
C THR A 105 -1.72 7.26 12.40
N ILE A 106 -2.69 6.34 12.34
CA ILE A 106 -3.25 5.72 13.55
C ILE A 106 -2.38 4.55 14.02
N LYS A 107 -1.96 3.67 13.12
CA LYS A 107 -1.27 2.41 13.47
C LYS A 107 0.23 2.60 13.61
N LYS A 108 0.82 3.52 12.83
CA LYS A 108 2.25 3.81 12.84
C LYS A 108 2.63 5.13 13.50
N GLN A 109 1.65 5.94 13.90
CA GLN A 109 1.89 7.29 14.47
C GLN A 109 2.75 8.17 13.54
N ILE A 110 2.64 7.93 12.22
CA ILE A 110 3.35 8.70 11.21
C ILE A 110 2.52 9.94 10.87
N THR A 111 3.17 11.09 11.00
CA THR A 111 2.64 12.36 10.50
C THR A 111 2.93 12.46 9.02
N LEU A 112 1.86 12.47 8.22
CA LEU A 112 1.95 12.67 6.78
C LEU A 112 1.89 14.16 6.46
N VAL A 113 2.83 14.64 5.65
CA VAL A 113 2.88 16.04 5.20
C VAL A 113 2.87 16.12 3.67
N GLY A 114 2.32 17.20 3.14
CA GLY A 114 2.24 17.43 1.69
C GLY A 114 0.98 16.89 1.04
N LEU A 115 0.40 17.75 0.22
CA LEU A 115 -0.58 17.54 -0.85
C LEU A 115 -0.36 18.67 -1.85
#